data_AF-A0A8T3TXG0-F1
#
_entry.id   AF-A0A8T3TXG0-F1
#
_cell.length_a   1.000
_cell.length_b   1.000
_cell.length_c   1.000
_cell.angle_alpha   90.00
_cell.angle_beta   90.00
_cell.angle_gamma   90.00
#
_symmetry.space_group_name_H-M   'P 1'
#
loop_
_entity.id
_entity.type
_entity.pdbx_description
1 polymer ?
#
loop_
_entity_poly.entity_id
_entity_poly.type
_entity_poly.pdbx_seq_one_letter_code
_entity_poly.pdbx_strand_id
1 'polypeptide(L)'
;MIRANTRLTRRSSADLRAIARATKRIEELSVILDRQIKSDARPEEQLRHLRQATGQITRTANDAIQAYRRVAHALRTEADHADMDRDEVERASRNLSEARAKMLNALEVASQRYPWAEPWRPSPAESTPGK
;
A
#
# COMPACT_ATOMS: atom_id res chain seq x y z
N MET A 1 8.16 -18.76 -28.86
CA MET A 1 7.89 -17.32 -28.71
C MET A 1 8.47 -16.89 -27.36
N ILE A 2 9.61 -16.20 -27.36
CA ILE A 2 10.31 -15.78 -26.13
C ILE A 2 9.57 -14.54 -25.62
N ARG A 3 8.86 -14.64 -24.49
CA ARG A 3 8.24 -13.48 -23.84
C ARG A 3 9.35 -12.49 -23.50
N ALA A 4 9.38 -11.36 -24.22
CA ALA A 4 10.31 -10.29 -23.94
C ALA A 4 10.12 -9.88 -22.48
N ASN A 5 11.21 -9.97 -21.73
CA ASN A 5 11.29 -9.51 -20.36
C ASN A 5 11.42 -7.97 -20.45
N THR A 6 10.29 -7.28 -20.70
CA THR A 6 10.27 -5.85 -21.00
C THR A 6 10.73 -5.06 -19.77
N ARG A 7 11.22 -3.82 -20.01
CA ARG A 7 11.61 -2.90 -18.93
C ARG A 7 10.43 -2.63 -17.99
N LEU A 8 9.21 -2.60 -18.52
CA LEU A 8 7.97 -2.51 -17.76
C LEU A 8 7.79 -3.74 -16.87
N THR A 9 7.93 -4.97 -17.38
CA THR A 9 7.78 -6.18 -16.56
C THR A 9 8.72 -6.15 -15.35
N ARG A 10 10.01 -5.80 -15.55
CA ARG A 10 10.99 -5.76 -14.46
C ARG A 10 10.67 -4.69 -13.43
N ARG A 11 10.43 -3.45 -13.87
CA ARG A 11 10.22 -2.30 -12.98
C ARG A 11 8.87 -2.38 -12.27
N SER A 12 7.79 -2.67 -13.00
CA SER A 12 6.45 -2.87 -12.44
C SER A 12 6.42 -4.07 -11.49
N SER A 13 7.16 -5.15 -11.76
CA SER A 13 7.23 -6.28 -10.81
C SER A 13 7.91 -5.92 -9.49
N ALA A 14 8.90 -5.03 -9.49
CA ALA A 14 9.63 -4.64 -8.28
C ALA A 14 8.76 -3.75 -7.38
N ASP A 15 8.10 -2.76 -7.98
CA ASP A 15 7.20 -1.86 -7.25
C ASP A 15 5.89 -2.57 -6.84
N LEU A 16 5.32 -3.47 -7.67
CA LEU A 16 4.18 -4.32 -7.24
C LEU A 16 4.56 -5.21 -6.05
N ARG A 17 5.78 -5.77 -6.05
CA ARG A 17 6.32 -6.50 -4.88
C ARG A 17 6.53 -5.59 -3.67
N ALA A 18 6.83 -4.31 -3.87
CA ALA A 18 6.93 -3.35 -2.78
C ALA A 18 5.55 -3.10 -2.14
N ILE A 19 4.51 -2.90 -2.95
CA ILE A 19 3.13 -2.74 -2.47
C ILE A 19 2.68 -3.99 -1.70
N ALA A 20 2.88 -5.19 -2.27
CA ALA A 20 2.51 -6.44 -1.61
C ALA A 20 3.26 -6.66 -0.28
N ARG A 21 4.55 -6.31 -0.22
CA ARG A 21 5.35 -6.38 1.02
C ARG A 21 4.84 -5.38 2.06
N ALA A 22 4.48 -4.17 1.64
CA ALA A 22 3.91 -3.17 2.53
C ALA A 22 2.56 -3.62 3.10
N THR A 23 1.67 -4.20 2.28
CA THR A 23 0.40 -4.78 2.75
C THR A 23 0.64 -5.83 3.82
N LYS A 24 1.49 -6.82 3.55
CA LYS A 24 1.84 -7.87 4.52
C LYS A 24 2.43 -7.27 5.80
N ARG A 25 3.29 -6.26 5.66
CA ARG A 25 3.92 -5.62 6.82
C ARG A 25 2.89 -4.89 7.70
N ILE A 26 1.89 -4.23 7.11
CA ILE A 26 0.80 -3.61 7.85
C ILE A 26 0.02 -4.66 8.64
N GLU A 27 -0.34 -5.79 8.02
CA GLU A 27 -1.03 -6.90 8.67
C GLU A 27 -0.21 -7.48 9.84
N GLU A 28 1.09 -7.71 9.63
CA GLU A 28 2.01 -8.19 10.67
C GLU A 28 2.11 -7.21 11.86
N LEU A 29 2.19 -5.90 11.58
CA LEU A 29 2.25 -4.87 12.61
C LEU A 29 0.97 -4.84 13.45
N SER A 30 -0.20 -4.99 12.83
CA SER A 30 -1.47 -5.10 13.55
C SER A 30 -1.48 -6.33 14.48
N VAL A 31 -0.99 -7.48 14.03
CA VAL A 31 -0.93 -8.69 14.86
C VAL A 31 0.07 -8.55 16.03
N ILE A 32 1.23 -7.94 15.79
CA ILE A 32 2.23 -7.69 16.83
C ILE A 32 1.66 -6.75 17.89
N LEU A 33 1.00 -5.68 17.46
CA LEU A 33 0.38 -4.70 18.35
C LEU A 33 -0.73 -5.34 19.20
N ASP A 34 -1.58 -6.19 18.61
CA ASP A 34 -2.61 -6.93 19.34
C ASP A 34 -2.01 -7.81 20.46
N ARG A 35 -0.85 -8.43 20.20
CA ARG A 35 -0.16 -9.25 21.21
C ARG A 35 0.42 -8.39 22.32
N GLN A 36 1.01 -7.25 21.99
CA GLN A 36 1.61 -6.32 22.95
C GLN A 36 0.55 -5.71 23.87
N ILE A 37 -0.56 -5.19 23.32
CA ILE A 37 -1.64 -4.60 24.13
C ILE A 37 -2.25 -5.63 25.08
N LYS A 38 -2.39 -6.89 24.64
CA LYS A 38 -2.88 -7.99 25.50
C LYS A 38 -1.91 -8.34 26.64
N SER A 39 -0.61 -8.14 26.44
CA SER A 39 0.41 -8.43 27.46
C SER A 39 0.72 -7.25 28.39
N ASP A 40 0.43 -6.02 27.95
CA ASP A 40 0.78 -4.82 28.69
C ASP A 40 -0.21 -4.59 29.85
N ALA A 41 0.30 -4.64 31.08
CA ALA A 41 -0.50 -4.36 32.29
C ALA A 41 -0.67 -2.86 32.57
N ARG A 42 0.16 -2.00 31.95
CA ARG A 42 0.21 -0.56 32.22
C ARG A 42 -0.30 0.26 31.03
N PRO A 43 -1.25 1.19 31.24
CA PRO A 43 -1.80 2.03 30.17
C PRO A 43 -0.76 2.86 29.40
N GLU A 44 0.31 3.30 30.06
CA GLU A 44 1.39 4.08 29.45
C GLU A 44 2.20 3.27 28.43
N GLU A 45 2.43 1.98 28.71
CA GLU A 45 3.15 1.07 27.81
C GLU A 45 2.30 0.75 26.58
N GLN A 46 1.00 0.52 26.77
CA GLN A 46 0.04 0.35 25.68
C GLN A 46 0.04 1.55 24.75
N LEU A 47 -0.03 2.77 25.30
CA LEU A 47 -0.02 4.01 24.52
C LEU A 47 1.28 4.18 23.72
N ARG A 48 2.43 3.83 24.32
CA ARG A 48 3.74 3.86 23.64
C ARG A 48 3.78 2.88 22.47
N HIS A 49 3.38 1.63 22.67
CA HIS A 49 3.37 0.61 21.61
C HIS A 49 2.44 1.01 20.46
N LEU A 50 1.30 1.63 20.76
CA LEU A 50 0.39 2.15 19.76
C LEU A 50 1.00 3.27 18.92
N ARG A 51 1.59 4.29 19.56
CA ARG A 51 2.26 5.37 18.82
C ARG A 51 3.36 4.82 17.91
N GLN A 52 4.13 3.85 18.40
CA GLN A 52 5.17 3.20 17.62
C GLN A 52 4.60 2.44 16.42
N ALA A 53 3.57 1.62 16.63
CA ALA A 53 2.94 0.84 15.58
C ALA A 53 2.27 1.75 14.53
N THR A 54 1.55 2.78 14.96
CA THR A 54 0.96 3.79 14.06
C THR A 54 2.05 4.47 13.22
N GLY A 55 3.16 4.89 13.83
CA GLY A 55 4.29 5.47 13.09
C GLY A 55 4.89 4.51 12.05
N GLN A 56 4.99 3.22 12.37
CA GLN A 56 5.49 2.20 11.43
C GLN A 56 4.49 1.91 10.31
N ILE A 57 3.19 1.81 10.60
CA ILE A 57 2.12 1.62 9.62
C ILE A 57 2.08 2.81 8.66
N THR A 58 2.10 4.05 9.17
CA THR A 58 2.07 5.26 8.33
C THR A 58 3.27 5.35 7.40
N ARG A 59 4.49 5.07 7.88
CA ARG A 59 5.68 5.04 7.00
C ARG A 59 5.56 3.97 5.92
N THR A 60 5.15 2.77 6.30
CA THR A 60 4.95 1.64 5.37
C THR A 60 3.90 1.96 4.30
N ALA A 61 2.81 2.62 4.70
CA ALA A 61 1.74 3.06 3.80
C ALA A 61 2.25 4.12 2.81
N ASN A 62 3.01 5.11 3.29
CA ASN A 62 3.58 6.15 2.44
C ASN A 62 4.52 5.58 1.38
N ASP A 63 5.39 4.64 1.76
CA ASP A 63 6.29 3.96 0.82
C ASP A 63 5.51 3.21 -0.26
N ALA A 64 4.42 2.54 0.13
CA ALA A 64 3.54 1.83 -0.79
C ALA A 64 2.78 2.76 -1.74
N ILE A 65 2.29 3.91 -1.25
CA ILE A 65 1.66 4.94 -2.07
C ILE A 65 2.63 5.48 -3.12
N GLN A 66 3.89 5.72 -2.73
CA GLN A 66 4.92 6.16 -3.67
C GLN A 66 5.22 5.09 -4.72
N ALA A 67 5.29 3.82 -4.33
CA ALA A 67 5.42 2.70 -5.27
C ALA A 67 4.23 2.62 -6.24
N TYR A 68 3.00 2.75 -5.73
CA TYR A 68 1.78 2.79 -6.56
C TYR A 68 1.85 3.91 -7.59
N ARG A 69 2.22 5.13 -7.19
CA ARG A 69 2.36 6.28 -8.10
C ARG A 69 3.38 6.02 -9.21
N ARG A 70 4.52 5.39 -8.90
CA ARG A 70 5.53 5.02 -9.89
C ARG A 70 5.01 3.99 -10.90
N VAL A 71 4.32 2.95 -10.45
CA VAL A 71 3.75 1.93 -11.35
C VAL A 71 2.64 2.53 -12.21
N ALA A 72 1.74 3.31 -11.61
CA ALA A 72 0.65 3.96 -12.33
C ALA A 72 1.18 4.89 -13.43
N HIS A 73 2.24 5.65 -13.14
CA HIS A 73 2.88 6.48 -14.16
C HIS A 73 3.53 5.64 -15.25
N ALA A 74 4.30 4.60 -14.90
CA ALA A 74 4.93 3.72 -15.88
C ALA A 74 3.92 3.01 -16.79
N LEU A 75 2.77 2.59 -16.26
CA LEU A 75 1.70 1.98 -17.05
C LEU A 75 1.05 2.96 -18.01
N ARG A 76 0.83 4.21 -17.60
CA ARG A 76 0.33 5.25 -18.51
C ARG A 76 1.31 5.52 -19.63
N THR A 77 2.60 5.67 -19.31
CA THR A 77 3.64 5.88 -20.32
C THR A 77 3.70 4.72 -21.30
N GLU A 78 3.63 3.46 -20.84
CA GLU A 78 3.58 2.31 -21.75
C GLU A 78 2.32 2.34 -22.63
N ALA A 79 1.16 2.66 -22.06
CA ALA A 79 -0.10 2.68 -22.80
C ALA A 79 -0.13 3.72 -23.93
N ASP A 80 0.71 4.76 -23.85
CA ASP A 80 0.82 5.81 -24.85
C ASP A 80 1.77 5.42 -26.03
N HIS A 81 2.49 4.29 -25.93
CA HIS A 81 3.37 3.81 -27.01
C HIS A 81 2.57 3.12 -28.12
N ALA A 82 2.93 3.38 -29.38
CA ALA A 82 2.24 2.83 -30.56
C ALA A 82 2.40 1.31 -30.71
N ASP A 83 3.48 0.75 -30.18
CA ASP A 83 3.83 -0.67 -30.18
C ASP A 83 3.52 -1.37 -28.85
N MET A 84 2.67 -0.77 -28.01
CA MET A 84 2.36 -1.32 -26.69
C MET A 84 1.79 -2.74 -26.74
N ASP A 85 2.20 -3.57 -25.78
CA ASP A 85 1.53 -4.85 -25.50
C ASP A 85 0.29 -4.58 -24.63
N ARG A 86 -0.88 -4.48 -25.28
CA ARG A 86 -2.16 -4.20 -24.62
C ARG A 86 -2.49 -5.22 -23.51
N ASP A 87 -2.22 -6.50 -23.76
CA ASP A 87 -2.52 -7.57 -22.80
C ASP A 87 -1.62 -7.46 -21.55
N GLU A 88 -0.34 -7.09 -21.74
CA GLU A 88 0.58 -6.83 -20.63
C GLU A 88 0.13 -5.62 -19.80
N VAL A 89 -0.21 -4.50 -20.44
CA VAL A 89 -0.67 -3.28 -19.77
C VAL A 89 -1.97 -3.52 -18.99
N GLU A 90 -2.94 -4.22 -19.57
CA GLU A 90 -4.20 -4.56 -18.90
C GLU A 90 -3.99 -5.48 -17.69
N ARG A 91 -3.12 -6.48 -17.83
CA ARG A 91 -2.80 -7.40 -16.71
C ARG A 91 -2.10 -6.66 -15.57
N ALA A 92 -1.11 -5.83 -15.88
CA ALA A 92 -0.38 -5.07 -14.87
C ALA A 92 -1.29 -4.02 -14.19
N SER A 93 -2.22 -3.41 -14.93
CA SER A 93 -3.22 -2.49 -14.39
C SER A 93 -4.18 -3.19 -13.41
N ARG A 94 -4.69 -4.38 -13.77
CA ARG A 94 -5.52 -5.19 -12.85
C ARG A 94 -4.76 -5.54 -11.57
N ASN A 95 -3.53 -6.02 -11.70
CA ASN A 95 -2.68 -6.37 -10.56
C ASN A 95 -2.44 -5.15 -9.64
N LEU A 96 -2.22 -3.97 -10.21
CA LEU A 96 -2.03 -2.74 -9.45
C LEU A 96 -3.30 -2.34 -8.69
N SER A 97 -4.47 -2.41 -9.33
CA SER A 97 -5.75 -2.12 -8.68
C SER A 97 -6.06 -3.09 -7.55
N GLU A 98 -5.82 -4.39 -7.73
CA GLU A 98 -5.98 -5.39 -6.67
C GLU A 98 -5.04 -5.15 -5.49
N ALA A 99 -3.77 -4.84 -5.77
CA ALA A 99 -2.79 -4.53 -4.74
C ALA A 99 -3.18 -3.28 -3.94
N ARG A 100 -3.67 -2.23 -4.63
CA ARG A 100 -4.21 -1.02 -3.99
C ARG A 100 -5.41 -1.34 -3.10
N ALA A 101 -6.36 -2.13 -3.58
CA ALA A 101 -7.55 -2.50 -2.83
C ALA A 101 -7.19 -3.26 -1.54
N LYS A 102 -6.28 -4.24 -1.63
CA LYS A 102 -5.78 -4.99 -0.46
C LYS A 102 -5.10 -4.09 0.56
N MET A 103 -4.25 -3.17 0.10
CA MET A 103 -3.56 -2.21 0.97
C MET A 103 -4.54 -1.29 1.69
N LEU A 104 -5.53 -0.74 0.98
CA LEU A 104 -6.53 0.15 1.58
C LEU A 104 -7.38 -0.60 2.62
N ASN A 105 -7.77 -1.85 2.32
CA ASN A 105 -8.48 -2.69 3.29
C ASN A 105 -7.64 -2.97 4.54
N ALA A 106 -6.34 -3.26 4.40
CA ALA A 106 -5.46 -3.45 5.55
C ALA A 106 -5.33 -2.18 6.42
N LEU A 107 -5.26 -1.00 5.78
CA LEU A 107 -5.25 0.29 6.48
C LEU A 107 -6.58 0.60 7.16
N GLU A 108 -7.70 0.30 6.51
CA GLU A 108 -9.03 0.46 7.08
C GLU A 108 -9.19 -0.39 8.34
N VAL A 109 -8.85 -1.69 8.26
CA VAL A 109 -8.86 -2.59 9.42
C VAL A 109 -7.97 -2.08 10.54
N ALA A 110 -6.75 -1.63 10.22
CA ALA A 110 -5.85 -1.06 11.23
C ALA A 110 -6.44 0.19 11.89
N SER A 111 -7.09 1.07 11.11
CA SER A 111 -7.71 2.30 11.62
C SER A 111 -8.94 2.03 12.52
N GLN A 112 -9.78 1.06 12.15
CA GLN A 112 -10.97 0.70 12.92
C GLN A 112 -10.62 0.03 14.25
N ARG A 113 -9.51 -0.73 14.29
CA ARG A 113 -9.06 -1.43 15.51
C ARG A 113 -8.55 -0.48 16.59
N TYR A 114 -8.02 0.68 16.22
CA TYR A 114 -7.41 1.62 17.16
C TYR A 114 -7.94 3.05 16.97
N PRO A 115 -9.24 3.30 17.23
CA PRO A 115 -9.90 4.58 16.93
C PRO A 115 -9.41 5.78 17.77
N TRP A 116 -8.69 5.51 18.85
CA TRP A 116 -8.14 6.49 19.79
C TRP A 116 -6.66 6.81 19.52
N ALA A 117 -6.01 6.05 18.65
CA ALA A 117 -4.79 6.50 17.99
C ALA A 117 -5.24 7.44 16.87
N GLU A 118 -4.70 8.66 16.83
CA GLU A 118 -5.10 9.73 15.93
C GLU A 118 -5.43 9.22 14.50
N PRO A 119 -6.64 9.46 13.96
CA PRO A 119 -7.10 8.77 12.76
C PRO A 119 -6.22 9.09 11.56
N TRP A 120 -5.76 8.06 10.84
CA TRP A 120 -5.23 8.27 9.50
C TRP A 120 -6.36 8.84 8.62
N ARG A 121 -6.17 10.07 8.13
CA ARG A 121 -7.07 10.69 7.15
C ARG A 121 -6.32 10.81 5.82
N PRO A 122 -6.93 10.39 4.69
CA PRO A 122 -6.35 10.68 3.38
C PRO A 122 -6.23 12.20 3.21
N SER A 123 -5.11 12.67 2.67
CA SER A 123 -4.92 14.10 2.43
C SER A 123 -5.98 14.61 1.45
N PRO A 124 -6.62 15.77 1.71
CA PRO A 124 -7.69 16.30 0.85
C PRO A 124 -7.25 16.65 -0.58
N ALA A 125 -5.95 16.60 -0.88
CA ALA A 125 -5.41 16.80 -2.24
C ALA A 125 -5.76 15.69 -3.25
N GLU A 126 -6.40 14.59 -2.83
CA GLU A 126 -6.82 13.50 -3.72
C GLU A 126 -8.35 13.32 -3.81
N SER A 127 -9.13 14.21 -3.18
CA SER A 127 -10.59 14.24 -3.30
C SER A 127 -11.03 15.46 -4.10
N THR A 128 -10.73 15.48 -5.39
CA THR A 128 -11.39 16.41 -6.31
C THR A 128 -12.61 15.70 -6.89
N PRO A 129 -13.84 15.96 -6.41
CA PRO A 129 -14.98 15.86 -7.29
C PRO A 129 -14.88 17.06 -8.23
N GLY A 130 -14.49 16.80 -9.48
CA GLY A 130 -14.74 17.76 -10.54
C GLY A 130 -16.25 17.90 -10.69
N LYS A 131 -16.79 19.03 -10.24
CA LYS A 131 -17.82 19.83 -10.91
C LYS A 131 -18.10 21.09 -10.12
#